data_AF-A0A971AIJ7-F1
#
_entry.id   AF-A0A971AIJ7-F1
#
_cell.length_a   1.000
_cell.length_b   1.000
_cell.length_c   1.000
_cell.angle_alpha   90.00
_cell.angle_beta   90.00
_cell.angle_gamma   90.00
#
_symmetry.space_group_name_H-M   'P 1'
#
loop_
_entity.id
_entity.type
_entity.pdbx_description
1 polymer ?
#
loop_
_entity_poly.entity_id
_entity_poly.type
_entity_poly.pdbx_seq_one_letter_code
_entity_poly.pdbx_strand_id
1 'polypeptide(L)'
;MESKAMGLFRMALGDCVYEYADYINQVVEESAKVVTRDFSIRIENTIFTDHNVYAIMAVEGELPEDFGISGRIVDPKDTPEIPRWEYMLFGTMEEIGCQDEVRYFFCHASITHVTAKPEDIDEEFIKAHTSPDSDWLKYDSLKDCEGKVLEFTLDICGNKHILSTAVDRVLTRNIVFNPDTALYDGYNLDEIILTPFELKIKGSICNTGENTKNVDPGYTNDFDNEPTEPPISVLIVLLDGQEICLDYNGGERLMYQDNTIGAGHKHCDYNSGKFYICWRFERHEINLSRVAAVIVNGITYRVVAQ
;
A
#
# COMPACT_ATOMS: atom_id res chain seq x y z
N MET A 1 -18.91 21.90 13.78
CA MET A 1 -18.43 22.89 12.80
C MET A 1 -17.51 22.12 11.88
N GLU A 2 -17.77 22.12 10.58
CA GLU A 2 -16.95 21.41 9.59
C GLU A 2 -15.57 22.07 9.50
N SER A 3 -14.49 21.27 9.45
CA SER A 3 -13.14 21.82 9.34
C SER A 3 -12.89 22.38 7.95
N LYS A 4 -11.98 23.36 7.82
CA LYS A 4 -11.58 23.91 6.51
C LYS A 4 -11.11 22.81 5.55
N ALA A 5 -10.28 21.90 6.04
CA ALA A 5 -9.76 20.78 5.26
C ALA A 5 -10.88 19.86 4.73
N MET A 6 -11.86 19.55 5.58
CA MET A 6 -13.04 18.78 5.17
C MET A 6 -13.84 19.52 4.08
N GLY A 7 -14.05 20.83 4.24
CA GLY A 7 -14.73 21.65 3.24
C GLY A 7 -14.04 21.63 1.88
N LEU A 8 -12.71 21.75 1.85
CA LEU A 8 -11.91 21.73 0.62
C LEU A 8 -11.97 20.36 -0.07
N PHE A 9 -11.81 19.27 0.67
CA PHE A 9 -11.95 17.93 0.08
C PHE A 9 -13.39 17.63 -0.34
N ARG A 10 -14.43 18.13 0.34
CA ARG A 10 -15.82 18.00 -0.12
C ARG A 10 -16.05 18.71 -1.44
N MET A 11 -15.42 19.86 -1.66
CA MET A 11 -15.49 20.56 -2.95
C MET A 11 -14.89 19.71 -4.09
N ALA A 12 -13.83 18.96 -3.80
CA ALA A 12 -13.15 18.10 -4.78
C ALA A 12 -13.84 16.73 -5.00
N LEU A 13 -14.23 16.06 -3.91
CA LEU A 13 -14.67 14.66 -3.90
C LEU A 13 -16.18 14.48 -3.67
N GLY A 14 -16.91 15.56 -3.38
CA GLY A 14 -18.31 15.49 -2.94
C GLY A 14 -18.46 14.91 -1.54
N ASP A 15 -19.68 14.50 -1.19
CA ASP A 15 -20.03 14.00 0.16
C ASP A 15 -19.33 12.67 0.53
N CYS A 16 -18.76 11.95 -0.45
CA CYS A 16 -17.96 10.76 -0.20
C CYS A 16 -16.74 11.03 0.71
N VAL A 17 -16.31 12.30 0.81
CA VAL A 17 -15.22 12.72 1.70
C VAL A 17 -15.44 12.33 3.17
N TYR A 18 -16.70 12.21 3.62
CA TYR A 18 -16.99 11.86 5.01
C TYR A 18 -16.44 10.48 5.40
N GLU A 19 -16.22 9.58 4.45
CA GLU A 19 -15.57 8.29 4.65
C GLU A 19 -14.07 8.40 4.98
N TYR A 20 -13.46 9.56 4.70
CA TYR A 20 -12.04 9.85 4.87
C TYR A 20 -11.77 10.86 5.99
N ALA A 21 -12.79 11.29 6.74
CA ALA A 21 -12.69 12.40 7.70
C ALA A 21 -11.56 12.25 8.70
N ASP A 22 -11.41 11.04 9.24
CA ASP A 22 -10.40 10.69 10.23
C ASP A 22 -9.03 10.36 9.61
N TYR A 23 -8.87 10.55 8.30
CA TYR A 23 -7.65 10.27 7.53
C TYR A 23 -7.16 11.51 6.75
N ILE A 24 -7.80 12.66 6.98
CA ILE A 24 -7.29 13.95 6.50
C ILE A 24 -6.10 14.34 7.37
N ASN A 25 -4.94 14.48 6.73
CA ASN A 25 -3.72 14.97 7.32
C ASN A 25 -3.59 16.47 7.08
N GLN A 26 -3.24 17.20 8.13
CA GLN A 26 -2.81 18.58 8.00
C GLN A 26 -1.30 18.60 7.84
N VAL A 27 -0.83 19.24 6.79
CA VAL A 27 0.59 19.37 6.49
C VAL A 27 1.06 20.71 7.03
N VAL A 28 2.09 20.67 7.89
CA VAL A 28 2.64 21.84 8.60
C VAL A 28 4.16 21.96 8.46
N GLU A 29 4.77 21.01 7.76
CA GLU A 29 6.20 20.95 7.53
C GLU A 29 6.66 22.08 6.60
N GLU A 30 7.79 22.73 6.94
CA GLU A 30 8.37 23.77 6.06
C GLU A 30 8.79 23.23 4.70
N SER A 31 9.15 21.93 4.62
CA SER A 31 9.47 21.25 3.36
C SER A 31 8.26 21.14 2.42
N ALA A 32 7.04 21.28 2.95
CA ALA A 32 5.81 21.23 2.17
C ALA A 32 5.46 22.58 1.54
N LYS A 33 6.35 23.58 1.60
CA LYS A 33 6.13 24.93 1.11
C LYS A 33 7.30 25.44 0.27
N VAL A 34 6.95 26.13 -0.81
CA VAL A 34 7.88 26.91 -1.63
C VAL A 34 7.42 28.36 -1.63
N VAL A 35 8.37 29.26 -1.43
CA VAL A 35 8.16 30.71 -1.45
C VAL A 35 9.13 31.32 -2.43
N THR A 36 8.59 32.02 -3.43
CA THR A 36 9.36 32.85 -4.35
C THR A 36 9.02 34.32 -4.10
N ARG A 37 9.51 35.22 -4.96
CA ARG A 37 9.12 36.63 -4.90
C ARG A 37 7.69 36.87 -5.38
N ASP A 38 7.21 36.00 -6.26
CA ASP A 38 5.99 36.23 -7.04
C ASP A 38 4.83 35.37 -6.55
N PHE A 39 5.12 34.23 -5.92
CA PHE A 39 4.11 33.30 -5.40
C PHE A 39 4.59 32.50 -4.19
N SER A 40 3.63 31.93 -3.46
CA SER A 40 3.85 30.82 -2.54
C SER A 40 2.93 29.66 -2.88
N ILE A 41 3.48 28.45 -2.87
CA ILE A 41 2.72 27.22 -3.00
C ILE A 41 3.03 26.30 -1.83
N ARG A 42 2.01 25.65 -1.27
CA ARG A 42 2.17 24.67 -0.19
C ARG A 42 1.19 23.52 -0.31
N ILE A 43 1.58 22.37 0.21
CA ILE A 43 0.66 21.27 0.49
C ILE A 43 -0.09 21.67 1.77
N GLU A 44 -1.41 21.86 1.71
CA GLU A 44 -2.24 22.22 2.87
C GLU A 44 -2.71 20.96 3.61
N ASN A 45 -3.19 19.98 2.84
CA ASN A 45 -3.73 18.73 3.37
C ASN A 45 -3.48 17.56 2.44
N THR A 46 -3.44 16.35 3.01
CA THR A 46 -3.42 15.10 2.24
C THR A 46 -4.43 14.09 2.78
N ILE A 47 -4.88 13.19 1.91
CA ILE A 47 -5.51 11.92 2.27
C ILE A 47 -4.70 10.84 1.55
N PHE A 48 -4.19 9.89 2.30
CA PHE A 48 -3.56 8.70 1.75
C PHE A 48 -4.54 7.54 1.87
N THR A 49 -4.75 6.83 0.78
CA THR A 49 -5.41 5.52 0.77
C THR A 49 -4.39 4.46 0.41
N ASP A 50 -4.79 3.20 0.37
CA ASP A 50 -3.90 2.10 0.00
C ASP A 50 -3.14 2.36 -1.33
N HIS A 51 -3.80 2.95 -2.33
CA HIS A 51 -3.24 3.14 -3.67
C HIS A 51 -3.31 4.57 -4.20
N ASN A 52 -3.99 5.49 -3.50
CA ASN A 52 -4.17 6.86 -3.98
C ASN A 52 -3.66 7.87 -2.97
N VAL A 53 -3.01 8.89 -3.51
CA VAL A 53 -2.70 10.14 -2.84
C VAL A 53 -3.70 11.19 -3.32
N TYR A 54 -4.36 11.83 -2.37
CA TYR A 54 -5.12 13.06 -2.61
C TYR A 54 -4.45 14.19 -1.84
N ALA A 55 -4.21 15.33 -2.48
CA ALA A 55 -3.61 16.48 -1.85
C ALA A 55 -4.38 17.76 -2.19
N ILE A 56 -4.47 18.65 -1.23
CA ILE A 56 -4.94 20.02 -1.43
C ILE A 56 -3.72 20.92 -1.42
N MET A 57 -3.50 21.63 -2.53
CA MET A 57 -2.44 22.61 -2.68
C MET A 57 -3.02 24.00 -2.50
N ALA A 58 -2.38 24.83 -1.69
CA ALA A 58 -2.74 26.23 -1.51
C ALA A 58 -1.71 27.12 -2.21
N VAL A 59 -2.22 28.07 -3.01
CA VAL A 59 -1.43 28.99 -3.83
C VAL A 59 -1.80 30.43 -3.52
N GLU A 60 -0.79 31.24 -3.25
CA GLU A 60 -0.87 32.69 -3.06
C GLU A 60 0.01 33.38 -4.10
N GLY A 61 -0.46 34.49 -4.68
CA GLY A 61 0.27 35.26 -5.68
C GLY A 61 0.04 34.84 -7.14
N GLU A 62 0.87 35.35 -8.04
CA GLU A 62 0.73 35.11 -9.48
C GLU A 62 1.45 33.82 -9.88
N LEU A 63 0.69 32.74 -9.96
CA LEU A 63 1.20 31.47 -10.47
C LEU A 63 0.96 31.40 -12.00
N PRO A 64 1.95 31.01 -12.82
CA PRO A 64 1.80 30.90 -14.27
C PRO A 64 0.63 29.97 -14.66
N GLU A 65 -0.05 30.28 -15.76
CA GLU A 65 -1.21 29.49 -16.24
C GLU A 65 -0.85 28.04 -16.55
N ASP A 66 0.37 27.78 -17.01
CA ASP A 66 0.88 26.44 -17.30
C ASP A 66 2.00 26.06 -16.33
N PHE A 67 1.75 25.06 -15.48
CA PHE A 67 2.77 24.39 -14.68
C PHE A 67 2.48 22.90 -14.56
N GLY A 68 3.53 22.08 -14.62
CA GLY A 68 3.45 20.63 -14.50
C GLY A 68 3.66 20.19 -13.05
N ILE A 69 2.86 19.23 -12.59
CA ILE A 69 3.09 18.54 -11.31
C ILE A 69 3.36 17.06 -11.56
N SER A 70 4.40 16.54 -10.93
CA SER A 70 4.64 15.12 -10.77
C SER A 70 4.97 14.83 -9.31
N GLY A 71 4.87 13.58 -8.88
CA GLY A 71 5.28 13.22 -7.53
C GLY A 71 5.97 11.86 -7.45
N ARG A 72 6.69 11.62 -6.36
CA ARG A 72 7.40 10.37 -6.07
C ARG A 72 7.50 10.11 -4.57
N ILE A 73 7.58 8.85 -4.18
CA ILE A 73 7.85 8.45 -2.79
C ILE A 73 9.34 8.14 -2.66
N VAL A 74 9.95 8.66 -1.59
CA VAL A 74 11.38 8.57 -1.32
C VAL A 74 11.63 8.00 0.07
N ASP A 75 12.57 7.06 0.18
CA ASP A 75 13.08 6.60 1.46
C ASP A 75 14.09 7.61 2.04
N PRO A 76 13.81 8.24 3.19
CA PRO A 76 14.73 9.21 3.80
C PRO A 76 16.06 8.59 4.26
N LYS A 77 16.19 7.26 4.29
CA LYS A 77 17.44 6.56 4.63
C LYS A 77 18.37 6.33 3.43
N ASP A 78 17.88 6.50 2.22
CA ASP A 78 18.72 6.38 1.03
C ASP A 78 19.61 7.61 0.87
N THR A 79 20.86 7.36 0.47
CA THR A 79 21.92 8.37 0.35
C THR A 79 21.48 9.58 -0.49
N PRO A 80 21.88 10.81 -0.10
CA PRO A 80 21.46 12.06 -0.76
C PRO A 80 21.93 12.24 -2.21
N GLU A 81 22.70 11.30 -2.77
CA GLU A 81 23.18 11.37 -4.15
C GLU A 81 22.26 10.67 -5.16
N ILE A 82 21.48 9.66 -4.74
CA ILE A 82 20.49 8.95 -5.59
C ILE A 82 19.36 8.44 -4.69
N PRO A 83 18.26 9.18 -4.50
CA PRO A 83 17.10 8.67 -3.77
C PRO A 83 16.46 7.53 -4.58
N ARG A 84 16.19 6.37 -3.98
CA ARG A 84 15.34 5.37 -4.64
C ARG A 84 13.94 5.96 -4.78
N TRP A 85 13.39 5.91 -5.98
CA TRP A 85 12.05 6.38 -6.30
C TRP A 85 11.24 5.20 -6.82
N GLU A 86 10.27 4.75 -6.02
CA GLU A 86 9.60 3.46 -6.23
C GLU A 86 8.21 3.61 -6.87
N TYR A 87 7.66 4.82 -6.85
CA TYR A 87 6.39 5.16 -7.52
C TYR A 87 6.45 6.55 -8.15
N MET A 88 5.80 6.69 -9.30
CA MET A 88 5.45 7.98 -9.87
C MET A 88 3.97 8.27 -9.63
N LEU A 89 3.70 9.48 -9.15
CA LEU A 89 2.37 10.05 -9.08
C LEU A 89 2.12 10.84 -10.37
N PHE A 90 1.34 10.25 -11.26
CA PHE A 90 0.74 10.95 -12.39
C PHE A 90 -0.66 11.35 -11.97
N GLY A 91 -0.89 12.66 -11.89
CA GLY A 91 -2.14 13.18 -11.38
C GLY A 91 -2.65 14.35 -12.19
N THR A 92 -3.95 14.56 -12.10
CA THR A 92 -4.58 15.81 -12.52
C THR A 92 -4.51 16.80 -11.37
N MET A 93 -4.27 18.05 -11.69
CA MET A 93 -4.44 19.15 -10.74
C MET A 93 -5.57 20.03 -11.24
N GLU A 94 -6.60 20.20 -10.41
CA GLU A 94 -7.79 20.98 -10.74
C GLU A 94 -7.99 22.08 -9.71
N GLU A 95 -8.26 23.32 -10.15
CA GLU A 95 -8.64 24.39 -9.23
C GLU A 95 -10.04 24.12 -8.69
N ILE A 96 -10.16 23.98 -7.37
CA ILE A 96 -11.42 23.69 -6.70
C ILE A 96 -12.07 24.94 -6.09
N GLY A 97 -11.32 26.04 -5.95
CA GLY A 97 -11.88 27.32 -5.55
C GLY A 97 -10.86 28.30 -4.98
N CYS A 98 -11.36 29.48 -4.60
CA CYS A 98 -10.56 30.56 -4.00
C CYS A 98 -11.22 31.03 -2.70
N GLN A 99 -10.43 31.18 -1.62
CA GLN A 99 -10.87 31.72 -0.33
C GLN A 99 -9.77 32.61 0.25
N ASP A 100 -10.13 33.80 0.71
CA ASP A 100 -9.19 34.77 1.32
C ASP A 100 -7.95 35.05 0.45
N GLU A 101 -8.15 35.24 -0.86
CA GLU A 101 -7.10 35.45 -1.87
C GLU A 101 -6.14 34.25 -2.07
N VAL A 102 -6.44 33.11 -1.45
CA VAL A 102 -5.74 31.84 -1.65
C VAL A 102 -6.52 30.97 -2.64
N ARG A 103 -5.86 30.54 -3.72
CA ARG A 103 -6.38 29.56 -4.67
C ARG A 103 -6.06 28.16 -4.18
N TYR A 104 -7.03 27.25 -4.26
CA TYR A 104 -6.89 25.86 -3.85
C TYR A 104 -7.00 24.94 -5.05
N PHE A 105 -6.08 24.00 -5.11
CA PHE A 105 -6.04 22.97 -6.14
C PHE A 105 -6.13 21.60 -5.51
N PHE A 106 -6.86 20.71 -6.17
CA PHE A 106 -6.92 19.31 -5.81
C PHE A 106 -6.00 18.50 -6.73
N CYS A 107 -5.07 17.78 -6.12
CA CYS A 107 -4.21 16.81 -6.78
C CYS A 107 -4.68 15.41 -6.41
N HIS A 108 -4.94 14.58 -7.42
CA HIS A 108 -5.15 13.15 -7.23
C HIS A 108 -4.12 12.39 -8.05
N ALA A 109 -3.44 11.45 -7.41
CA ALA A 109 -2.58 10.51 -8.10
C ALA A 109 -2.71 9.12 -7.50
N SER A 110 -2.56 8.10 -8.35
CA SER A 110 -2.46 6.72 -7.91
C SER A 110 -0.99 6.33 -7.87
N ILE A 111 -0.60 5.49 -6.90
CA ILE A 111 0.68 4.81 -6.98
C ILE A 111 0.63 3.93 -8.23
N THR A 112 1.57 4.17 -9.12
CA THR A 112 1.77 3.30 -10.28
C THR A 112 3.15 2.72 -10.16
N HIS A 113 3.25 1.39 -10.22
CA HIS A 113 4.54 0.76 -10.47
C HIS A 113 5.12 1.39 -11.73
N VAL A 114 6.40 1.74 -11.69
CA VAL A 114 7.07 2.35 -12.83
C VAL A 114 7.04 1.37 -14.00
N THR A 115 6.07 1.55 -14.89
CA THR A 115 6.07 0.97 -16.23
C THR A 115 6.80 1.96 -17.11
N ALA A 116 8.11 2.10 -16.86
CA ALA A 116 8.95 3.06 -17.59
C ALA A 116 8.79 2.83 -19.09
N LYS A 117 8.48 3.91 -19.83
CA LYS A 117 8.73 3.91 -21.26
C LYS A 117 10.24 3.95 -21.46
N PRO A 118 10.79 3.44 -22.57
CA PRO A 118 12.23 3.47 -22.83
C PRO A 118 12.86 4.87 -22.72
N GLU A 119 12.04 5.91 -22.87
CA GLU A 119 12.40 7.33 -22.79
C GLU A 119 12.66 7.81 -21.35
N ASP A 120 12.05 7.15 -20.35
CA ASP A 120 12.11 7.48 -18.93
C ASP A 120 13.21 6.69 -18.19
N ILE A 121 13.95 5.84 -18.91
CA ILE A 121 15.07 5.03 -18.41
C ILE A 121 16.35 5.85 -18.55
N ASP A 122 16.70 6.60 -17.51
CA ASP A 122 17.99 7.30 -17.42
C ASP A 122 19.03 6.52 -16.59
N GLU A 123 20.26 7.03 -16.50
CA GLU A 123 21.33 6.39 -15.72
C GLU A 123 21.01 6.26 -14.22
N GLU A 124 20.13 7.14 -13.70
CA GLU A 124 19.69 7.14 -12.31
C GLU A 124 18.67 6.01 -12.08
N PHE A 125 17.71 5.84 -13.00
CA PHE A 125 16.80 4.70 -13.06
C PHE A 125 17.57 3.38 -13.13
N ILE A 126 18.53 3.25 -14.05
CA ILE A 126 19.31 2.02 -14.22
C ILE A 126 20.10 1.69 -12.95
N LYS A 127 20.74 2.66 -12.30
CA LYS A 127 21.50 2.43 -11.05
C LYS A 127 20.61 2.06 -9.86
N ALA A 128 19.45 2.70 -9.70
CA ALA A 128 18.51 2.37 -8.63
C ALA A 128 17.91 0.96 -8.79
N HIS A 129 17.72 0.50 -10.03
CA HIS A 129 17.05 -0.76 -10.35
C HIS A 129 17.99 -1.93 -10.68
N THR A 130 19.31 -1.74 -10.61
CA THR A 130 20.34 -2.80 -10.80
C THR A 130 21.08 -3.19 -9.52
N SER A 131 20.69 -2.62 -8.37
CA SER A 131 21.25 -3.02 -7.08
C SER A 131 20.79 -4.44 -6.69
N PRO A 132 21.68 -5.33 -6.23
CA PRO A 132 21.30 -6.67 -5.76
C PRO A 132 20.38 -6.66 -4.51
N ASP A 133 20.21 -5.50 -3.87
CA ASP A 133 19.23 -5.25 -2.79
C ASP A 133 17.93 -4.56 -3.30
N SER A 134 17.66 -4.65 -4.61
CA SER A 134 16.44 -4.13 -5.24
C SER A 134 15.25 -5.01 -4.83
N ASP A 135 14.64 -4.66 -3.70
CA ASP A 135 13.36 -5.14 -3.17
C ASP A 135 12.17 -4.77 -4.08
N TRP A 136 12.22 -5.14 -5.36
CA TRP A 136 11.28 -4.73 -6.42
C TRP A 136 9.80 -5.14 -6.20
N LEU A 137 9.47 -5.73 -5.06
CA LEU A 137 8.13 -6.13 -4.63
C LEU A 137 7.79 -5.71 -3.19
N LYS A 138 8.60 -4.90 -2.48
CA LYS A 138 8.34 -4.72 -1.03
C LYS A 138 7.11 -3.90 -0.70
N TYR A 139 6.64 -3.05 -1.60
CA TYR A 139 5.49 -2.19 -1.34
C TYR A 139 4.55 -2.27 -2.54
N ASP A 140 3.29 -2.59 -2.29
CA ASP A 140 2.17 -2.48 -3.25
C ASP A 140 1.09 -1.53 -2.69
N SER A 141 1.34 -0.95 -1.52
CA SER A 141 0.43 -0.09 -0.77
C SER A 141 1.19 1.07 -0.15
N LEU A 142 0.58 2.25 -0.17
CA LEU A 142 1.06 3.42 0.58
C LEU A 142 1.16 3.16 2.08
N LYS A 143 0.41 2.19 2.61
CA LYS A 143 0.48 1.79 4.03
C LYS A 143 1.86 1.28 4.39
N ASP A 144 2.49 0.52 3.49
CA ASP A 144 3.84 0.02 3.71
C ASP A 144 4.89 1.15 3.57
N CYS A 145 4.49 2.28 2.97
CA CYS A 145 5.28 3.52 2.89
C CYS A 145 5.00 4.50 4.04
N GLU A 146 4.22 4.15 5.07
CA GLU A 146 4.03 5.05 6.22
C GLU A 146 5.35 5.43 6.88
N GLY A 147 5.51 6.72 7.18
CA GLY A 147 6.75 7.30 7.69
C GLY A 147 7.82 7.59 6.62
N LYS A 148 7.55 7.26 5.33
CA LYS A 148 8.36 7.69 4.18
C LYS A 148 7.97 9.09 3.73
N VAL A 149 8.74 9.66 2.81
CA VAL A 149 8.53 11.02 2.30
C VAL A 149 7.85 10.96 0.94
N LEU A 150 6.74 11.69 0.79
CA LEU A 150 6.17 12.02 -0.51
C LEU A 150 6.76 13.35 -0.99
N GLU A 151 7.31 13.37 -2.21
CA GLU A 151 7.77 14.56 -2.90
C GLU A 151 6.85 14.90 -4.08
N PHE A 152 6.42 16.15 -4.19
CA PHE A 152 5.84 16.74 -5.39
C PHE A 152 6.88 17.62 -6.08
N THR A 153 7.15 17.36 -7.35
CA THR A 153 7.95 18.22 -8.22
C THR A 153 7.03 19.08 -9.06
N LEU A 154 7.21 20.39 -8.95
CA LEU A 154 6.52 21.41 -9.74
C LEU A 154 7.50 22.00 -10.74
N ASP A 155 7.17 21.94 -12.02
CA ASP A 155 7.90 22.66 -13.07
C ASP A 155 7.18 23.97 -13.37
N ILE A 156 7.80 25.07 -12.95
CA ILE A 156 7.29 26.43 -13.12
C ILE A 156 8.31 27.22 -13.95
N CYS A 157 7.95 27.53 -15.20
CA CYS A 157 8.81 28.26 -16.15
C CYS A 157 10.21 27.62 -16.33
N GLY A 158 10.31 26.30 -16.30
CA GLY A 158 11.57 25.56 -16.43
C GLY A 158 12.39 25.44 -15.14
N ASN A 159 11.87 25.95 -14.02
CA ASN A 159 12.47 25.75 -12.71
C ASN A 159 11.72 24.67 -11.94
N LYS A 160 12.47 23.68 -11.44
CA LYS A 160 11.93 22.62 -10.60
C LYS A 160 11.88 23.06 -9.14
N HIS A 161 10.70 22.96 -8.55
CA HIS A 161 10.45 23.19 -7.13
C HIS A 161 9.96 21.90 -6.49
N ILE A 162 10.53 21.53 -5.35
CA ILE A 162 10.15 20.31 -4.63
C ILE A 162 9.40 20.70 -3.36
N LEU A 163 8.22 20.13 -3.19
CA LEU A 163 7.44 20.17 -1.95
C LEU A 163 7.41 18.76 -1.38
N SER A 164 7.55 18.58 -0.07
CA SER A 164 7.50 17.25 0.51
C SER A 164 6.81 17.20 1.86
N THR A 165 6.16 16.06 2.11
CA THR A 165 5.45 15.74 3.35
C THR A 165 5.59 14.26 3.67
N ALA A 166 5.39 13.87 4.92
CA ALA A 166 5.38 12.46 5.29
C ALA A 166 4.11 11.75 4.79
N VAL A 167 4.26 10.49 4.38
CA VAL A 167 3.13 9.57 4.23
C VAL A 167 2.70 9.13 5.62
N ASP A 168 1.49 9.51 6.05
CA ASP A 168 0.98 9.23 7.39
C ASP A 168 -0.52 8.96 7.37
N ARG A 169 -1.02 8.21 8.36
CA ARG A 169 -2.43 7.86 8.53
C ARG A 169 -3.07 7.38 7.23
N VAL A 170 -2.46 6.37 6.61
CA VAL A 170 -2.97 5.78 5.36
C VAL A 170 -4.26 5.03 5.66
N LEU A 171 -5.35 5.46 5.03
CA LEU A 171 -6.61 4.74 5.06
C LEU A 171 -6.43 3.41 4.32
N THR A 172 -6.37 2.34 5.09
CA THR A 172 -6.51 0.98 4.60
C THR A 172 -7.88 0.48 5.01
N ARG A 173 -8.74 0.21 4.02
CA ARG A 173 -9.91 -0.63 4.28
C ARG A 173 -9.38 -2.04 4.40
N ASN A 174 -9.56 -2.67 5.55
CA ASN A 174 -9.19 -4.05 5.73
C ASN A 174 -10.19 -4.76 6.64
N ILE A 175 -10.20 -6.08 6.53
CA ILE A 175 -10.86 -6.96 7.47
C ILE A 175 -9.74 -7.74 8.15
N VAL A 176 -9.61 -7.53 9.47
CA VAL A 176 -8.66 -8.27 10.30
C VAL A 176 -9.41 -9.38 11.01
N PHE A 177 -8.98 -10.62 10.79
CA PHE A 177 -9.38 -11.76 11.59
C PHE A 177 -8.24 -12.10 12.54
N ASN A 178 -8.58 -12.37 13.80
CA ASN A 178 -7.66 -12.81 14.83
C ASN A 178 -7.96 -14.29 15.11
N PRO A 179 -7.21 -15.23 14.51
CA PRO A 179 -7.43 -16.64 14.72
C PRO A 179 -7.20 -17.04 16.17
N ASP A 180 -7.96 -18.04 16.63
CA ASP A 180 -7.62 -18.71 17.88
C ASP A 180 -6.44 -19.64 17.63
N THR A 181 -5.36 -19.41 18.37
CA THR A 181 -4.07 -20.11 18.19
C THR A 181 -4.17 -21.60 18.49
N ALA A 182 -5.25 -22.09 19.11
CA ALA A 182 -5.43 -23.52 19.40
C ALA A 182 -6.09 -24.33 18.27
N LEU A 183 -6.41 -23.73 17.11
CA LEU A 183 -7.23 -24.37 16.08
C LEU A 183 -6.44 -25.21 15.06
N TYR A 184 -5.12 -25.16 15.08
CA TYR A 184 -4.28 -25.75 14.05
C TYR A 184 -3.20 -26.65 14.67
N ASP A 185 -3.12 -27.89 14.18
CA ASP A 185 -2.04 -28.80 14.57
C ASP A 185 -0.75 -28.44 13.81
N GLY A 186 0.35 -28.22 14.54
CA GLY A 186 1.69 -28.00 13.97
C GLY A 186 2.03 -26.55 13.59
N TYR A 187 1.09 -25.61 13.62
CA TYR A 187 1.34 -24.17 13.46
C TYR A 187 0.18 -23.37 14.06
N ASN A 188 0.39 -22.09 14.35
CA ASN A 188 -0.61 -21.14 14.80
C ASN A 188 -0.69 -19.99 13.79
N LEU A 189 -1.90 -19.50 13.53
CA LEU A 189 -2.08 -18.25 12.81
C LEU A 189 -2.20 -17.12 13.83
N ASP A 190 -1.40 -16.07 13.66
CA ASP A 190 -1.46 -14.90 14.53
C ASP A 190 -2.48 -13.88 14.00
N GLU A 191 -2.55 -13.70 12.68
CA GLU A 191 -3.39 -12.68 12.06
C GLU A 191 -3.67 -13.00 10.59
N ILE A 192 -4.89 -12.70 10.15
CA ILE A 192 -5.31 -12.72 8.74
C ILE A 192 -5.83 -11.32 8.41
N ILE A 193 -5.21 -10.64 7.46
CA ILE A 193 -5.62 -9.31 6.99
C ILE A 193 -6.05 -9.44 5.54
N LEU A 194 -7.32 -9.12 5.27
CA LEU A 194 -7.84 -8.99 3.92
C LEU A 194 -7.99 -7.51 3.57
N THR A 195 -7.29 -7.04 2.56
CA THR A 195 -7.50 -5.74 1.93
C THR A 195 -8.23 -5.95 0.59
N PRO A 196 -8.65 -4.88 -0.10
CA PRO A 196 -9.21 -5.03 -1.44
C PRO A 196 -8.20 -5.61 -2.45
N PHE A 197 -6.90 -5.56 -2.18
CA PHE A 197 -5.85 -5.87 -3.15
C PHE A 197 -5.02 -7.09 -2.77
N GLU A 198 -5.09 -7.53 -1.52
CA GLU A 198 -4.29 -8.64 -1.04
C GLU A 198 -4.91 -9.33 0.18
N LEU A 199 -4.48 -10.57 0.39
CA LEU A 199 -4.67 -11.30 1.63
C LEU A 199 -3.31 -11.58 2.25
N LYS A 200 -3.09 -11.10 3.47
CA LYS A 200 -1.88 -11.33 4.27
C LYS A 200 -2.21 -12.29 5.42
N ILE A 201 -1.40 -13.33 5.60
CA ILE A 201 -1.47 -14.26 6.73
C ILE A 201 -0.10 -14.33 7.39
N LYS A 202 -0.06 -14.16 8.71
CA LYS A 202 1.15 -14.36 9.50
C LYS A 202 0.90 -15.36 10.62
N GLY A 203 1.93 -16.09 11.00
CA GLY A 203 1.84 -17.11 12.03
C GLY A 203 3.18 -17.69 12.44
N SER A 204 3.12 -18.76 13.21
CA SER A 204 4.30 -19.48 13.70
C SER A 204 4.10 -20.99 13.62
N ILE A 205 5.12 -21.72 13.18
CA ILE A 205 5.15 -23.17 13.22
C ILE A 205 5.38 -23.61 14.67
N CYS A 206 4.52 -24.51 15.17
CA CYS A 206 4.62 -25.08 16.50
C CYS A 206 5.28 -26.45 16.39
N ASN A 207 6.46 -26.63 16.99
CA ASN A 207 7.12 -27.93 17.06
C ASN A 207 6.24 -28.94 17.81
N THR A 208 5.54 -29.80 17.08
CA THR A 208 4.84 -30.96 17.63
C THR A 208 5.84 -32.09 17.90
N GLY A 209 6.45 -32.11 19.08
CA GLY A 209 7.04 -33.32 19.64
C GLY A 209 8.41 -33.18 20.29
N GLU A 210 8.46 -33.54 21.57
CA GLU A 210 9.69 -33.90 22.30
C GLU A 210 10.35 -35.14 21.66
N ASN A 211 11.07 -35.00 20.54
CA ASN A 211 12.04 -36.02 20.10
C ASN A 211 13.01 -35.59 18.97
N THR A 212 13.28 -34.30 18.77
CA THR A 212 14.26 -33.85 17.75
C THR A 212 15.54 -33.37 18.42
N LYS A 213 16.35 -34.31 18.92
CA LYS A 213 17.72 -34.00 19.35
C LYS A 213 18.70 -33.75 18.20
N ASN A 214 18.29 -33.76 16.93
CA ASN A 214 19.16 -33.51 15.76
C ASN A 214 18.37 -33.18 14.46
N VAL A 215 17.25 -32.46 14.53
CA VAL A 215 16.52 -32.06 13.30
C VAL A 215 16.27 -30.57 13.34
N ASP A 216 16.66 -29.88 12.27
CA ASP A 216 16.46 -28.45 12.07
C ASP A 216 14.99 -28.05 12.29
N PRO A 217 14.69 -26.80 12.72
CA PRO A 217 13.33 -26.39 13.03
C PRO A 217 12.51 -26.28 11.74
N GLY A 218 11.52 -27.16 11.57
CA GLY A 218 10.60 -27.14 10.43
C GLY A 218 9.60 -28.30 10.48
N TYR A 219 8.44 -28.10 9.86
CA TYR A 219 7.56 -29.20 9.46
C TYR A 219 8.39 -30.17 8.62
N THR A 220 8.50 -31.44 8.95
CA THR A 220 9.21 -32.41 8.10
C THR A 220 8.17 -33.11 7.23
N ASN A 221 8.37 -33.11 5.91
CA ASN A 221 7.61 -34.00 5.04
C ASN A 221 7.91 -35.46 5.43
N ASP A 222 6.91 -36.34 5.39
CA ASP A 222 7.01 -37.76 5.77
C ASP A 222 8.11 -38.55 5.01
N PHE A 223 8.67 -37.95 3.96
CA PHE A 223 9.62 -38.60 3.06
C PHE A 223 11.08 -38.18 3.25
N ASP A 224 11.39 -36.90 3.55
CA ASP A 224 12.78 -36.40 3.43
C ASP A 224 13.30 -35.55 4.61
N ASN A 225 12.52 -35.34 5.68
CA ASN A 225 12.94 -34.49 6.81
C ASN A 225 13.37 -33.07 6.39
N GLU A 226 12.87 -32.57 5.27
CA GLU A 226 13.12 -31.19 4.84
C GLU A 226 12.09 -30.24 5.48
N PRO A 227 12.50 -29.03 5.90
CA PRO A 227 11.57 -28.00 6.34
C PRO A 227 10.52 -27.74 5.25
N THR A 228 9.29 -28.15 5.51
CA THR A 228 8.14 -27.94 4.65
C THR A 228 7.35 -26.76 5.18
N GLU A 229 7.00 -25.87 4.26
CA GLU A 229 6.22 -24.69 4.54
C GLU A 229 4.81 -25.09 5.01
N PRO A 230 4.12 -24.29 5.85
CA PRO A 230 2.77 -24.63 6.29
C PRO A 230 1.85 -24.73 5.06
N PRO A 231 1.08 -25.83 4.92
CA PRO A 231 0.12 -25.97 3.84
C PRO A 231 -1.07 -25.06 4.13
N ILE A 232 -1.04 -23.82 3.63
CA ILE A 232 -2.13 -22.87 3.79
C ILE A 232 -2.97 -22.84 2.51
N SER A 233 -4.22 -23.31 2.64
CA SER A 233 -5.33 -23.18 1.70
C SER A 233 -6.28 -22.10 2.23
N VAL A 234 -6.69 -21.17 1.38
CA VAL A 234 -7.62 -20.10 1.76
C VAL A 234 -8.78 -20.01 0.76
N LEU A 235 -9.98 -19.70 1.25
CA LEU A 235 -11.16 -19.35 0.47
C LEU A 235 -11.72 -18.02 0.97
N ILE A 236 -11.97 -17.06 0.09
CA ILE A 236 -12.74 -15.85 0.42
C ILE A 236 -14.17 -16.08 -0.06
N VAL A 237 -15.14 -15.99 0.85
CA VAL A 237 -16.56 -16.21 0.56
C VAL A 237 -17.26 -14.85 0.53
N LEU A 238 -17.97 -14.57 -0.57
CA LEU A 238 -18.77 -13.35 -0.72
C LEU A 238 -20.22 -13.57 -0.25
N LEU A 239 -20.93 -12.47 0.04
CA LEU A 239 -22.32 -12.47 0.53
C LEU A 239 -23.32 -13.10 -0.44
N ASP A 240 -23.00 -13.13 -1.75
CA ASP A 240 -23.82 -13.79 -2.78
C ASP A 240 -23.48 -15.28 -2.94
N GLY A 241 -22.57 -15.82 -2.14
CA GLY A 241 -22.12 -17.21 -2.19
C GLY A 241 -21.04 -17.47 -3.24
N GLN A 242 -20.54 -16.45 -3.94
CA GLN A 242 -19.35 -16.60 -4.78
C GLN A 242 -18.11 -16.84 -3.91
N GLU A 243 -17.22 -17.71 -4.37
CA GLU A 243 -16.01 -18.10 -3.66
C GLU A 243 -14.77 -17.74 -4.48
N ILE A 244 -13.74 -17.23 -3.81
CA ILE A 244 -12.41 -16.93 -4.38
C ILE A 244 -11.43 -17.87 -3.70
N CYS A 245 -10.99 -18.89 -4.43
CA CYS A 245 -10.04 -19.88 -3.91
C CYS A 245 -8.61 -19.37 -4.04
N LEU A 246 -7.84 -19.50 -2.95
CA LEU A 246 -6.43 -19.20 -2.85
C LEU A 246 -5.70 -20.45 -2.32
N ASP A 247 -5.54 -21.47 -3.17
CA ASP A 247 -4.81 -22.69 -2.84
C ASP A 247 -3.33 -22.63 -3.22
N TYR A 248 -2.48 -23.10 -2.30
CA TYR A 248 -1.06 -23.35 -2.54
C TYR A 248 -0.82 -24.84 -2.72
N ASN A 249 -0.97 -25.35 -3.95
CA ASN A 249 -0.65 -26.73 -4.30
C ASN A 249 0.61 -26.81 -5.18
N GLY A 250 1.76 -26.33 -4.70
CA GLY A 250 3.10 -26.70 -5.23
C GLY A 250 3.38 -26.48 -6.73
N GLY A 251 2.47 -25.84 -7.46
CA GLY A 251 2.48 -25.73 -8.89
C GLY A 251 1.12 -25.26 -9.38
N GLU A 252 1.14 -24.17 -10.15
CA GLU A 252 0.04 -23.69 -11.01
C GLU A 252 -1.07 -22.86 -10.33
N ARG A 253 -0.85 -21.54 -10.39
CA ARG A 253 -1.78 -20.46 -10.80
C ARG A 253 -3.28 -20.68 -10.52
N LEU A 254 -3.83 -19.81 -9.68
CA LEU A 254 -5.27 -19.72 -9.43
C LEU A 254 -5.94 -18.81 -10.46
N MET A 255 -7.14 -19.15 -10.91
CA MET A 255 -7.90 -18.35 -11.88
C MET A 255 -9.13 -17.74 -11.20
N TYR A 256 -9.21 -16.41 -11.15
CA TYR A 256 -10.42 -15.67 -10.81
C TYR A 256 -10.80 -14.77 -11.99
N GLN A 257 -11.99 -14.97 -12.55
CA GLN A 257 -12.47 -14.22 -13.73
C GLN A 257 -11.42 -14.16 -14.87
N ASP A 258 -10.87 -15.33 -15.23
CA ASP A 258 -9.84 -15.51 -16.27
C ASP A 258 -8.45 -14.88 -15.99
N ASN A 259 -8.20 -14.35 -14.78
CA ASN A 259 -6.91 -13.79 -14.39
C ASN A 259 -6.21 -14.60 -13.29
N THR A 260 -4.88 -14.61 -13.35
CA THR A 260 -4.04 -15.37 -12.41
C THR A 260 -3.94 -14.66 -11.07
N ILE A 261 -4.37 -15.29 -9.97
CA ILE A 261 -4.04 -14.86 -8.60
C ILE A 261 -2.82 -15.69 -8.16
N GLY A 262 -1.70 -15.01 -7.91
CA GLY A 262 -0.48 -15.61 -7.39
C GLY A 262 -0.28 -15.31 -5.91
N ALA A 263 0.38 -16.22 -5.19
CA ALA A 263 1.04 -15.84 -3.94
C ALA A 263 2.15 -14.82 -4.31
N GLY A 264 1.98 -13.57 -3.90
CA GLY A 264 2.89 -12.47 -4.24
C GLY A 264 4.17 -12.48 -3.41
N HIS A 265 4.11 -12.97 -2.17
CA HIS A 265 5.29 -13.07 -1.30
C HIS A 265 5.11 -14.14 -0.23
N LYS A 266 6.17 -14.93 -0.01
CA LYS A 266 6.23 -15.93 1.06
C LYS A 266 7.57 -15.85 1.78
N HIS A 267 7.52 -15.83 3.10
CA HIS A 267 8.71 -15.84 3.95
C HIS A 267 8.50 -16.78 5.13
N CYS A 268 9.52 -17.58 5.45
CA CYS A 268 9.58 -18.39 6.64
C CYS A 268 10.97 -18.22 7.26
N ASP A 269 11.01 -17.77 8.51
CA ASP A 269 12.23 -17.74 9.31
C ASP A 269 12.33 -19.07 10.05
N TYR A 270 13.19 -19.96 9.54
CA TYR A 270 13.41 -21.28 10.11
C TYR A 270 13.97 -21.23 11.54
N ASN A 271 14.61 -20.15 11.98
CA ASN A 271 15.13 -20.06 13.35
C ASN A 271 14.01 -19.77 14.37
N SER A 272 13.05 -18.91 13.99
CA SER A 272 11.96 -18.52 14.88
C SER A 272 10.66 -19.29 14.63
N GLY A 273 10.59 -20.07 13.54
CA GLY A 273 9.37 -20.74 13.06
C GLY A 273 8.32 -19.77 12.53
N LYS A 274 8.60 -18.46 12.47
CA LYS A 274 7.65 -17.45 12.02
C LYS A 274 7.51 -17.48 10.52
N PHE A 275 6.29 -17.32 10.03
CA PHE A 275 6.03 -17.23 8.61
C PHE A 275 5.07 -16.09 8.27
N TYR A 276 5.14 -15.69 7.01
CA TYR A 276 4.29 -14.69 6.38
C TYR A 276 3.98 -15.09 4.94
N ILE A 277 2.70 -15.08 4.57
CA ILE A 277 2.22 -15.37 3.22
C ILE A 277 1.31 -14.22 2.79
N CYS A 278 1.54 -13.71 1.57
CA CYS A 278 0.72 -12.67 0.95
C CYS A 278 0.27 -13.16 -0.43
N TRP A 279 -1.04 -13.14 -0.68
CA TRP A 279 -1.64 -13.28 -2.00
C TRP A 279 -1.99 -11.92 -2.54
N ARG A 280 -1.62 -11.66 -3.80
CA ARG A 280 -1.88 -10.38 -4.48
C ARG A 280 -2.96 -10.58 -5.53
N PHE A 281 -3.96 -9.71 -5.52
CA PHE A 281 -5.07 -9.71 -6.48
C PHE A 281 -4.73 -8.80 -7.65
N GLU A 282 -3.70 -9.13 -8.44
CA GLU A 282 -3.16 -8.31 -9.53
C GLU A 282 -4.25 -7.58 -10.36
N ARG A 283 -4.43 -6.28 -10.09
CA ARG A 283 -5.42 -5.37 -10.73
C ARG A 283 -6.91 -5.68 -10.47
N HIS A 284 -7.23 -6.54 -9.51
CA HIS A 284 -8.59 -6.84 -9.08
C HIS A 284 -8.82 -6.39 -7.65
N GLU A 285 -9.82 -5.52 -7.48
CA GLU A 285 -10.24 -5.04 -6.17
C GLU A 285 -11.37 -5.93 -5.61
N ILE A 286 -11.12 -6.60 -4.50
CA ILE A 286 -12.16 -7.24 -3.70
C ILE A 286 -12.94 -6.17 -2.96
N ASN A 287 -14.22 -6.03 -3.31
CA ASN A 287 -15.13 -5.20 -2.54
C ASN A 287 -15.35 -5.82 -1.15
N LEU A 288 -14.65 -5.29 -0.14
CA LEU A 288 -14.70 -5.79 1.24
C LEU A 288 -16.10 -5.80 1.85
N SER A 289 -17.00 -4.89 1.43
CA SER A 289 -18.39 -4.87 1.90
C SER A 289 -19.20 -6.11 1.46
N ARG A 290 -18.70 -6.82 0.44
CA ARG A 290 -19.30 -8.06 -0.07
C ARG A 290 -18.68 -9.30 0.55
N VAL A 291 -17.65 -9.19 1.38
CA VAL A 291 -16.99 -10.35 1.98
C VAL A 291 -17.83 -10.85 3.16
N ALA A 292 -18.19 -12.12 3.15
CA ALA A 292 -18.92 -12.80 4.22
C ALA A 292 -17.98 -13.50 5.20
N ALA A 293 -16.93 -14.15 4.68
CA ALA A 293 -15.95 -14.88 5.48
C ALA A 293 -14.64 -15.12 4.73
N VAL A 294 -13.59 -15.45 5.47
CA VAL A 294 -12.38 -16.09 4.98
C VAL A 294 -12.28 -17.47 5.62
N ILE A 295 -12.05 -18.52 4.83
CA ILE A 295 -11.84 -19.88 5.32
C ILE A 295 -10.36 -20.21 5.15
N VAL A 296 -9.65 -20.57 6.21
CA VAL A 296 -8.25 -21.01 6.13
C VAL A 296 -8.15 -22.44 6.63
N ASN A 297 -7.70 -23.34 5.75
CA ASN A 297 -7.59 -24.79 6.01
C ASN A 297 -8.87 -25.38 6.62
N GLY A 298 -10.03 -25.00 6.07
CA GLY A 298 -11.34 -25.45 6.51
C GLY A 298 -11.92 -24.71 7.72
N ILE A 299 -11.15 -23.88 8.43
CA ILE A 299 -11.64 -23.06 9.54
C ILE A 299 -12.21 -21.75 9.02
N THR A 300 -13.47 -21.45 9.37
CA THR A 300 -14.19 -20.26 8.88
C THR A 300 -14.08 -19.08 9.83
N TYR A 301 -13.54 -17.97 9.33
CA TYR A 301 -13.50 -16.66 9.97
C TYR A 301 -14.56 -15.75 9.36
N ARG A 302 -15.65 -15.51 10.07
CA ARG A 302 -16.76 -14.68 9.57
C ARG A 302 -16.48 -13.21 9.81
N VAL A 303 -16.85 -12.37 8.84
CA VAL A 303 -16.84 -10.92 9.02
C VAL A 303 -17.92 -10.58 10.05
N VAL A 304 -17.51 -9.97 11.17
CA VAL A 304 -18.46 -9.42 12.13
C VAL A 304 -18.90 -8.07 11.57
N ALA A 305 -20.21 -7.85 11.45
CA ALA A 305 -20.75 -6.59 10.96
C ALA A 305 -20.14 -5.42 11.77
N GLN A 306 -19.45 -4.52 11.07
CA GLN A 306 -18.93 -3.26 11.62
C GLN A 306 -20.03 -2.21 11.63
#